data_AF-A0A540VP84-F1
#
_entry.id   AF-A0A540VP84-F1
#
_cell.length_a   1.000
_cell.length_b   1.000
_cell.length_c   1.000
_cell.angle_alpha   90.00
_cell.angle_beta   90.00
_cell.angle_gamma   90.00
#
_symmetry.space_group_name_H-M   'P 1'
#
loop_
_entity.id
_entity.type
_entity.pdbx_description
1 polymer ?
#
loop_
_entity_poly.entity_id
_entity_poly.type
_entity_poly.pdbx_seq_one_letter_code
_entity_poly.pdbx_strand_id
1 'polypeptide(L)'
;MSSRAIFLIIATIVAWVLAFNSGRELAYNLAYLLSSVLLFSAAWAWHSLRAITLRRVTRARRSQVGQYAEEQFEITNRSRWPKLWLEVKDYSTLPWHEASRVVSNLGRGSSQRWQVKTLCTQRGRFRLGPMELHSGDPLGIFHVVQPIETTSYLIVYPLTVDLASFEPSVANLSGGEARYRRTNQITTNVAGVREYVAGDSFNRIHWPTTARARRLMAKEFELDPTADIWLFLDLHRNTEVGLPWTPEPPEPPIFALHSRRRRAEQPELPPVTTEYSITVVASLARYFLMRNRAVGLSCQGRTRHYLQPDRGERQLNKILEALAVVSAGGNMPFAHLIASDGIRLNRHDTVLAVSADPSPDWAVALQHIQRRGVNSVAVVIDGSSFGRETSYGELLSELEAAGISTYRIQRDDPIAHVLSSGTHYYAPRQQRLIDQI
;
A
#
# COMPACT_ATOMS: atom_id res chain seq x y z
N MET A 1 35.71 -22.70 0.20
CA MET A 1 36.88 -22.51 1.08
C MET A 1 37.59 -21.23 0.66
N SER A 2 38.05 -20.41 1.61
CA SER A 2 38.76 -19.16 1.29
C SER A 2 40.11 -19.47 0.63
N SER A 3 40.62 -18.59 -0.22
CA SER A 3 41.97 -18.69 -0.80
C SER A 3 43.05 -18.77 0.28
N ARG A 4 42.82 -18.12 1.43
CA ARG A 4 43.68 -18.15 2.62
C ARG A 4 43.72 -19.52 3.28
N ALA A 5 42.57 -20.19 3.43
CA ALA A 5 42.52 -21.54 3.97
C ALA A 5 43.27 -22.54 3.10
N ILE A 6 43.11 -22.45 1.77
CA ILE A 6 43.82 -23.32 0.83
C ILE A 6 45.32 -23.09 0.92
N PHE A 7 45.77 -21.84 0.91
CA PHE A 7 47.18 -21.49 1.07
C PHE A 7 47.77 -22.03 2.38
N LEU A 8 47.07 -21.85 3.51
CA LEU A 8 47.52 -22.35 4.80
C LEU A 8 47.55 -23.87 4.87
N ILE A 9 46.57 -24.56 4.27
CA ILE A 9 46.57 -26.04 4.19
C ILE A 9 47.79 -26.52 3.39
N ILE A 10 48.04 -25.93 2.22
CA ILE A 10 49.20 -26.28 1.38
C ILE A 10 50.51 -25.97 2.13
N ALA A 11 50.63 -24.80 2.76
CA ALA A 11 51.80 -24.44 3.55
C ALA A 11 52.02 -25.41 4.73
N THR A 12 50.95 -25.86 5.37
CA THR A 12 51.02 -26.87 6.44
C THR A 12 51.49 -28.22 5.91
N ILE A 13 51.00 -28.66 4.75
CA ILE A 13 51.43 -29.90 4.09
C ILE A 13 52.92 -29.82 3.71
N VAL A 14 53.34 -28.71 3.09
CA VAL A 14 54.73 -28.48 2.69
C VAL A 14 55.65 -28.45 3.92
N ALA A 15 55.22 -27.82 5.02
CA ALA A 15 55.98 -27.80 6.27
C ALA A 15 56.16 -29.21 6.85
N TRP A 16 55.12 -30.05 6.83
CA TRP A 16 55.22 -31.45 7.24
C TRP A 16 56.16 -32.27 6.34
N VAL A 17 56.09 -32.10 5.02
CA VAL A 17 57.00 -32.77 4.07
C VAL A 17 58.45 -32.36 4.31
N LEU A 18 58.71 -31.08 4.51
CA LEU A 18 60.04 -30.56 4.85
C LEU A 18 60.54 -31.10 6.20
N ALA A 19 59.67 -31.21 7.20
CA ALA A 19 60.01 -31.75 8.50
C ALA A 19 60.42 -33.24 8.42
N PHE A 20 59.63 -34.05 7.69
CA PHE A 20 59.95 -35.46 7.49
C PHE A 20 61.22 -35.69 6.66
N ASN A 21 61.46 -34.86 5.64
CA ASN A 21 62.62 -35.02 4.77
C ASN A 21 63.92 -34.50 5.41
N SER A 22 63.89 -33.31 6.02
CA SER A 22 65.09 -32.67 6.56
C SER A 22 65.47 -33.12 7.97
N GLY A 23 64.52 -33.66 8.75
CA GLY A 23 64.75 -34.08 10.14
C GLY A 23 65.11 -32.96 11.13
N ARG A 24 65.03 -31.68 10.73
CA ARG A 24 65.41 -30.53 11.56
C ARG A 24 64.27 -30.14 12.51
N GLU A 25 64.60 -29.85 13.77
CA GLU A 25 63.62 -29.44 14.80
C GLU A 25 62.81 -28.20 14.39
N LEU A 26 63.43 -27.24 13.73
CA LEU A 26 62.77 -26.00 13.27
C LEU A 26 61.60 -26.28 12.30
N ALA A 27 61.75 -27.29 11.42
CA ALA A 27 60.71 -27.64 10.47
C ALA A 27 59.49 -28.29 11.17
N TYR A 28 59.73 -29.13 12.18
CA TYR A 28 58.68 -29.68 13.03
C TYR A 28 57.96 -28.59 13.83
N ASN A 29 58.69 -27.65 14.43
CA ASN A 29 58.10 -26.53 15.17
C ASN A 29 57.17 -25.68 14.29
N LEU A 30 57.58 -25.39 13.05
CA LEU A 30 56.74 -24.67 12.08
C LEU A 30 55.48 -25.49 11.72
N ALA A 31 55.63 -26.78 11.47
CA ALA A 31 54.51 -27.67 11.13
C ALA A 31 53.51 -27.76 12.29
N TYR A 32 53.97 -27.87 13.54
CA TYR A 32 53.11 -27.88 14.74
C TYR A 32 52.37 -26.55 14.92
N LEU A 33 53.06 -25.41 14.74
CA LEU A 33 52.45 -24.09 14.85
C LEU A 33 51.34 -23.93 13.81
N LEU A 34 51.63 -24.18 12.54
CA LEU A 34 50.63 -24.07 11.47
C LEU A 34 49.44 -25.00 11.70
N SER A 35 49.71 -26.24 12.10
CA SER A 35 48.65 -27.22 12.42
C SER A 35 47.79 -26.77 13.60
N SER A 36 48.39 -26.22 14.66
CA SER A 36 47.66 -25.70 15.83
C SER A 36 46.77 -24.50 15.48
N VAL A 37 47.26 -23.60 14.63
CA VAL A 37 46.49 -22.43 14.15
C VAL A 37 45.30 -22.89 13.31
N LEU A 38 45.49 -23.90 12.46
CA LEU A 38 44.45 -24.46 11.60
C LEU A 38 43.38 -25.20 12.41
N LEU A 39 43.78 -26.01 13.41
CA LEU A 39 42.86 -26.67 14.33
C LEU A 39 42.10 -25.68 15.20
N PHE A 40 42.78 -24.68 15.75
CA PHE A 40 42.16 -23.65 16.58
C PHE A 40 41.14 -22.83 15.79
N SER A 41 41.50 -22.37 14.59
CA SER A 41 40.59 -21.61 13.72
C SER A 41 39.39 -22.44 13.27
N ALA A 42 39.58 -23.72 12.91
CA ALA A 42 38.48 -24.61 12.55
C ALA A 42 37.54 -24.87 13.75
N ALA A 43 38.08 -25.14 14.94
CA ALA A 43 37.29 -25.34 16.15
C ALA A 43 36.53 -24.07 16.54
N TRP A 44 37.15 -22.90 16.42
CA TRP A 44 36.52 -21.62 16.68
C TRP A 44 35.37 -21.35 15.71
N ALA A 45 35.61 -21.49 14.41
CA ALA A 45 34.61 -21.32 13.36
C ALA A 45 33.42 -22.27 13.57
N TRP A 46 33.67 -23.53 13.91
CA TRP A 46 32.59 -24.48 14.18
C TRP A 46 31.73 -24.08 15.39
N HIS A 47 32.34 -23.44 16.39
CA HIS A 47 31.61 -22.94 17.55
C HIS A 47 30.93 -21.58 17.30
N SER A 48 31.41 -20.77 16.35
CA SER A 48 31.04 -19.36 16.23
C SER A 48 29.54 -19.13 15.98
N LEU A 49 28.86 -19.97 15.19
CA LEU A 49 27.42 -19.84 14.92
C LEU A 49 26.51 -20.71 15.81
N ARG A 50 27.09 -21.57 16.65
CA ARG A 50 26.30 -22.47 17.50
C ARG A 50 25.57 -21.73 18.61
N ALA A 51 24.32 -22.16 18.85
CA ALA A 51 23.43 -21.67 19.91
C ALA A 51 23.17 -20.15 19.87
N ILE A 52 23.05 -19.59 18.66
CA ILE A 52 22.59 -18.22 18.45
C ILE A 52 21.09 -18.25 18.18
N THR A 53 20.36 -17.34 18.81
CA THR A 53 18.95 -17.10 18.50
C THR A 53 18.79 -15.68 17.99
N LEU A 54 18.27 -15.54 16.78
CA LEU A 54 17.89 -14.26 16.21
C LEU A 54 16.38 -14.16 16.21
N ARG A 55 15.85 -13.08 16.79
CA ARG A 55 14.42 -12.78 16.81
C ARG A 55 14.19 -11.47 16.08
N ARG A 56 13.27 -11.50 15.11
CA ARG A 56 12.73 -10.32 14.43
C ARG A 56 11.34 -10.03 14.99
N VAL A 57 11.10 -8.80 15.40
CA VAL A 57 9.79 -8.31 15.85
C VAL A 57 9.42 -7.09 15.01
N THR A 58 8.44 -7.27 14.13
CA THR A 58 7.86 -6.18 13.34
C THR A 58 6.70 -5.58 14.12
N ARG A 59 6.73 -4.27 14.41
CA ARG A 59 5.67 -3.60 15.20
C ARG A 59 4.31 -3.62 14.49
N ALA A 60 4.31 -3.41 13.18
CA ALA A 60 3.12 -3.46 12.35
C ALA A 60 3.42 -4.21 11.04
N ARG A 61 2.58 -5.18 10.68
CA ARG A 61 2.67 -5.90 9.39
C ARG A 61 2.08 -5.11 8.22
N ARG A 62 1.58 -3.91 8.51
CA ARG A 62 0.94 -2.99 7.57
C ARG A 62 1.55 -1.60 7.78
N SER A 63 1.89 -0.94 6.69
CA SER A 63 2.35 0.44 6.65
C SER A 63 1.68 1.14 5.46
N GLN A 64 1.99 2.41 5.26
CA GLN A 64 1.49 3.20 4.14
C GLN A 64 2.65 3.93 3.46
N VAL A 65 2.54 4.22 2.17
CA VAL A 65 3.51 5.07 1.47
C VAL A 65 3.64 6.41 2.19
N GLY A 66 4.88 6.86 2.41
CA GLY A 66 5.25 8.04 3.19
C GLY A 66 5.41 7.80 4.70
N GLN A 67 5.06 6.61 5.20
CA GLN A 67 5.22 6.26 6.62
C GLN A 67 6.45 5.37 6.85
N TYR A 68 6.93 5.34 8.08
CA TYR A 68 8.05 4.48 8.48
C TYR A 68 7.57 3.12 8.95
N ALA A 69 8.15 2.05 8.40
CA ALA A 69 8.06 0.71 8.96
C ALA A 69 9.15 0.54 10.03
N GLU A 70 8.75 0.10 11.22
CA GLU A 70 9.65 -0.12 12.35
C GLU A 70 9.84 -1.60 12.67
N GLU A 71 11.10 -2.04 12.65
CA GLU A 71 11.51 -3.40 12.99
C GLU A 71 12.50 -3.41 14.16
N GLN A 72 12.32 -4.38 15.04
CA GLN A 72 13.20 -4.66 16.17
C GLN A 72 13.88 -6.00 15.96
N PHE A 73 15.20 -6.00 16.03
CA PHE A 73 16.01 -7.20 15.96
C PHE A 73 16.64 -7.45 17.33
N GLU A 74 16.63 -8.70 17.76
CA GLU A 74 17.26 -9.16 18.97
C GLU A 74 18.09 -10.40 18.67
N ILE A 75 19.40 -10.29 18.86
CA ILE A 75 20.32 -11.41 18.77
C ILE A 75 20.75 -11.83 20.17
N THR A 76 20.70 -13.12 20.47
CA THR A 76 21.05 -13.66 21.79
C THR A 76 22.06 -14.80 21.64
N ASN A 77 23.15 -14.72 22.39
CA ASN A 77 24.13 -15.79 22.47
C ASN A 77 23.79 -16.73 23.63
N ARG A 78 23.28 -17.94 23.34
CA ARG A 78 23.01 -18.98 24.35
C ARG A 78 24.20 -19.91 24.57
N SER A 79 25.29 -19.73 23.85
CA SER A 79 26.49 -20.56 24.00
C SER A 79 27.33 -20.14 25.20
N ARG A 80 28.22 -21.04 25.65
CA ARG A 80 29.17 -20.75 26.74
C ARG A 80 30.34 -19.87 26.30
N TRP A 81 30.56 -19.72 24.99
CA TRP A 81 31.69 -18.98 24.44
C TRP A 81 31.25 -17.62 23.89
N PRO A 82 32.08 -16.57 24.02
CA PRO A 82 31.79 -15.29 23.42
C PRO A 82 31.85 -15.38 21.89
N LYS A 83 31.02 -14.60 21.20
CA LYS A 83 31.11 -14.43 19.75
C LYS A 83 31.79 -13.10 19.45
N LEU A 84 32.99 -13.14 18.87
CA LEU A 84 33.78 -11.94 18.60
C LEU A 84 33.11 -11.04 17.56
N TRP A 85 32.53 -11.65 16.52
CA TRP A 85 31.81 -10.94 15.48
C TRP A 85 30.73 -11.84 14.89
N LEU A 86 29.58 -11.23 14.61
CA LEU A 86 28.45 -11.81 13.90
C LEU A 86 27.95 -10.76 12.92
N GLU A 87 27.87 -11.09 11.65
CA GLU A 87 27.27 -10.25 10.64
C GLU A 87 25.89 -10.82 10.30
N VAL A 88 24.85 -10.02 10.53
CA VAL A 88 23.49 -10.35 10.12
C VAL A 88 23.28 -9.73 8.75
N LYS A 89 23.02 -10.56 7.73
CA LYS A 89 22.63 -10.10 6.39
C LYS A 89 21.14 -10.30 6.20
N ASP A 90 20.44 -9.25 5.81
CA ASP A 90 19.02 -9.30 5.49
C ASP A 90 18.80 -9.19 3.97
N TYR A 91 18.03 -10.12 3.42
CA TYR A 91 17.66 -10.18 2.00
C TYR A 91 16.19 -9.79 1.76
N SER A 92 15.71 -8.85 2.57
CA SER A 92 14.37 -8.26 2.44
C SER A 92 14.22 -7.53 1.10
N THR A 93 13.02 -7.57 0.53
CA THR A 93 12.71 -6.93 -0.76
C THR A 93 12.25 -5.48 -0.64
N LEU A 94 12.16 -4.94 0.58
CA LEU A 94 11.73 -3.57 0.83
C LEU A 94 12.84 -2.59 0.39
N PRO A 95 12.56 -1.58 -0.47
CA PRO A 95 13.54 -0.61 -0.90
C PRO A 95 14.17 0.14 0.27
N TRP A 96 15.48 0.41 0.21
CA TRP A 96 16.23 1.15 1.23
C TRP A 96 16.16 0.53 2.64
N HIS A 97 15.90 -0.77 2.73
CA HIS A 97 15.83 -1.50 3.99
C HIS A 97 17.21 -1.97 4.45
N GLU A 98 17.89 -1.16 5.24
CA GLU A 98 19.20 -1.46 5.81
C GLU A 98 19.07 -2.13 7.20
N ALA A 99 18.68 -3.40 7.22
CA ALA A 99 18.63 -4.18 8.46
C ALA A 99 19.93 -4.94 8.77
N SER A 100 20.79 -5.10 7.76
CA SER A 100 22.07 -5.79 7.90
C SER A 100 22.98 -5.08 8.90
N ARG A 101 23.53 -5.81 9.86
CA ARG A 101 24.35 -5.23 10.93
C ARG A 101 25.43 -6.18 11.41
N VAL A 102 26.60 -5.61 11.65
CA VAL A 102 27.69 -6.29 12.36
C VAL A 102 27.51 -6.10 13.87
N VAL A 103 27.46 -7.22 14.58
CA VAL A 103 27.37 -7.32 16.03
C VAL A 103 28.71 -7.82 16.54
N SER A 104 29.43 -6.96 17.26
CA SER A 104 30.73 -7.28 17.84
C SER A 104 30.60 -7.68 19.31
N ASN A 105 31.49 -8.57 19.74
CA ASN A 105 31.69 -8.95 21.14
C ASN A 105 30.41 -9.36 21.90
N LEU A 106 29.68 -10.34 21.38
CA LEU A 106 28.49 -10.89 22.02
C LEU A 106 28.90 -11.93 23.08
N GLY A 107 29.03 -11.48 24.32
CA GLY A 107 29.35 -12.32 25.49
C GLY A 107 28.38 -13.48 25.76
N ARG A 108 28.70 -14.31 26.75
CA ARG A 108 27.88 -15.46 27.13
C ARG A 108 26.53 -14.99 27.70
N GLY A 109 25.43 -15.51 27.16
CA GLY A 109 24.08 -15.20 27.63
C GLY A 109 23.63 -13.77 27.35
N SER A 110 24.45 -12.95 26.68
CA SER A 110 24.08 -11.57 26.37
C SER A 110 23.21 -11.49 25.13
N SER A 111 22.40 -10.44 25.10
CA SER A 111 21.54 -10.09 23.98
C SER A 111 21.86 -8.69 23.51
N GLN A 112 21.88 -8.49 22.20
CA GLN A 112 21.98 -7.18 21.59
C GLN A 112 20.71 -6.89 20.79
N ARG A 113 20.19 -5.67 20.96
CA ARG A 113 18.96 -5.22 20.29
C ARG A 113 19.24 -4.00 19.46
N TRP A 114 18.64 -3.91 18.29
CA TRP A 114 18.63 -2.70 17.49
C TRP A 114 17.29 -2.51 16.80
N GLN A 115 17.03 -1.25 16.45
CA GLN A 115 15.83 -0.82 15.73
C GLN A 115 16.22 -0.34 14.35
N VAL A 116 15.42 -0.73 13.36
CA VAL A 116 15.54 -0.30 11.97
C VAL A 116 14.25 0.41 11.61
N LYS A 117 14.37 1.62 11.07
CA LYS A 117 13.24 2.38 10.54
C LYS A 117 13.45 2.57 9.05
N THR A 118 12.49 2.13 8.25
CA THR A 118 12.57 2.23 6.80
C THR A 118 11.39 3.03 6.28
N LEU A 119 11.65 4.08 5.52
CA LEU A 119 10.61 4.87 4.87
C LEU A 119 9.98 4.04 3.74
N CYS A 120 8.66 3.88 3.78
CA CYS A 120 7.93 3.19 2.73
C CYS A 120 7.71 4.13 1.55
N THR A 121 8.47 3.96 0.47
CA THR A 121 8.40 4.83 -0.73
C THR A 121 7.47 4.29 -1.81
N GLN A 122 7.29 2.96 -1.86
CA GLN A 122 6.47 2.29 -2.87
C GLN A 122 5.43 1.39 -2.19
N ARG A 123 4.22 1.35 -2.76
CA ARG A 123 3.18 0.41 -2.32
C ARG A 123 3.53 -1.00 -2.77
N GLY A 124 2.99 -2.00 -2.08
CA GLY A 124 3.22 -3.39 -2.45
C GLY A 124 3.28 -4.33 -1.27
N ARG A 125 3.46 -5.62 -1.59
CA ARG A 125 3.75 -6.65 -0.61
C ARG A 125 5.25 -6.95 -0.65
N PHE A 126 5.94 -6.60 0.43
CA PHE A 126 7.37 -6.84 0.57
C PHE A 126 7.64 -8.04 1.45
N ARG A 127 8.61 -8.87 1.06
CA ARG A 127 9.09 -9.97 1.86
C ARG A 127 10.21 -9.46 2.77
N LEU A 128 10.05 -9.68 4.06
CA LEU A 128 11.04 -9.40 5.08
C LEU A 128 11.79 -10.70 5.39
N GLY A 129 13.11 -10.68 5.19
CA GLY A 129 13.98 -11.85 5.14
C GLY A 129 13.97 -12.55 3.76
N PRO A 130 14.66 -13.70 3.61
CA PRO A 130 15.37 -14.46 4.64
C PRO A 130 16.61 -13.73 5.17
N MET A 131 17.15 -14.21 6.30
CA MET A 131 18.37 -13.65 6.88
C MET A 131 19.48 -14.70 6.86
N GLU A 132 20.73 -14.24 6.81
CA GLU A 132 21.91 -15.08 6.97
C GLU A 132 22.76 -14.56 8.12
N LEU A 133 23.23 -15.47 8.96
CA LEU A 133 24.26 -15.18 9.94
C LEU A 133 25.61 -15.58 9.36
N HIS A 134 26.51 -14.60 9.30
CA HIS A 134 27.88 -14.77 8.86
C HIS A 134 28.78 -14.63 10.10
N SER A 135 29.70 -15.56 10.28
CA SER A 135 30.73 -15.48 11.32
C SER A 135 31.97 -16.25 10.85
N GLY A 136 33.00 -16.29 11.67
CA GLY A 136 34.24 -16.96 11.33
C GLY A 136 35.21 -16.96 12.49
N ASP A 137 36.42 -17.41 12.21
CA ASP A 137 37.51 -17.36 13.17
C ASP A 137 38.16 -15.96 13.22
N PRO A 138 38.96 -15.66 14.26
CA PRO A 138 39.62 -14.37 14.42
C PRO A 138 40.65 -14.06 13.30
N LEU A 139 41.21 -15.09 12.65
CA LEU A 139 42.21 -14.94 11.59
C LEU A 139 41.57 -14.87 10.19
N GLY A 140 40.25 -15.06 10.09
CA GLY A 140 39.51 -15.03 8.83
C GLY A 140 39.92 -16.15 7.85
N ILE A 141 40.29 -17.31 8.38
CA ILE A 141 40.65 -18.50 7.62
C ILE A 141 39.37 -19.23 7.18
N PHE A 142 38.44 -19.44 8.12
CA PHE A 142 37.17 -20.12 7.95
C PHE A 142 36.01 -19.16 8.17
N HIS A 143 35.10 -19.17 7.21
CA HIS A 143 33.81 -18.49 7.31
C HIS A 143 32.72 -19.53 7.44
N VAL A 144 31.80 -19.30 8.38
CA VAL A 144 30.60 -20.11 8.54
C VAL A 144 29.41 -19.22 8.25
N VAL A 145 28.48 -19.76 7.49
CA VAL A 145 27.21 -19.12 7.16
C VAL A 145 26.10 -20.04 7.65
N GLN A 146 25.13 -19.46 8.36
CA GLN A 146 23.92 -20.15 8.76
C GLN A 146 22.70 -19.39 8.22
N PRO A 147 21.91 -19.99 7.30
CA PRO A 147 20.68 -19.40 6.85
C PRO A 147 19.61 -19.47 7.94
N ILE A 148 18.80 -18.41 8.02
CA ILE A 148 17.61 -18.31 8.87
C ILE A 148 16.42 -18.09 7.95
N GLU A 149 15.63 -19.15 7.76
CA GLU A 149 14.50 -19.19 6.82
C GLU A 149 13.26 -18.43 7.31
N THR A 150 13.31 -17.85 8.51
CA THR A 150 12.20 -17.06 9.04
C THR A 150 11.95 -15.85 8.16
N THR A 151 10.82 -15.89 7.47
CA THR A 151 10.34 -14.82 6.60
C THR A 151 9.02 -14.28 7.11
N SER A 152 8.80 -12.99 6.90
CA SER A 152 7.52 -12.33 7.18
C SER A 152 7.16 -11.39 6.02
N TYR A 153 5.93 -10.87 6.02
CA TYR A 153 5.48 -9.97 4.96
C TYR A 153 5.02 -8.65 5.56
N LEU A 154 5.39 -7.56 4.88
CA LEU A 154 4.91 -6.21 5.11
C LEU A 154 4.06 -5.80 3.92
N ILE A 155 2.83 -5.37 4.18
CA ILE A 155 1.97 -4.77 3.16
C ILE A 155 2.06 -3.25 3.32
N VAL A 156 2.49 -2.56 2.27
CA VAL A 156 2.50 -1.10 2.20
C VAL A 156 1.31 -0.66 1.38
N TYR A 157 0.35 -0.02 2.04
CA TYR A 157 -0.82 0.58 1.42
C TYR A 157 -0.46 1.78 0.55
N PRO A 158 -1.25 2.06 -0.50
CA PRO A 158 -1.05 3.24 -1.32
C PRO A 158 -1.14 4.53 -0.51
N LEU A 159 -0.57 5.60 -1.05
CA LEU A 159 -0.73 6.92 -0.49
C LEU A 159 -2.22 7.30 -0.46
N THR A 160 -2.65 7.95 0.62
CA THR A 160 -3.98 8.56 0.71
C THR A 160 -3.78 10.02 1.04
N VAL A 161 -4.47 10.90 0.31
CA VAL A 161 -4.49 12.32 0.59
C VAL A 161 -5.78 12.65 1.33
N ASP A 162 -5.69 13.52 2.34
CA ASP A 162 -6.85 13.96 3.11
C ASP A 162 -7.70 14.94 2.29
N LEU A 163 -8.93 14.53 1.98
CA LEU A 163 -9.89 15.32 1.21
C LEU A 163 -10.83 16.08 2.17
N ALA A 164 -10.82 17.42 2.13
CA ALA A 164 -11.70 18.25 2.95
C ALA A 164 -13.15 18.18 2.45
N SER A 165 -13.32 18.30 1.13
CA SER A 165 -14.58 18.20 0.41
C SER A 165 -14.40 17.35 -0.85
N PHE A 166 -15.53 16.90 -1.40
CA PHE A 166 -15.63 16.25 -2.69
C PHE A 166 -16.92 16.73 -3.33
N GLU A 167 -16.83 17.21 -4.57
CA GLU A 167 -18.00 17.55 -5.38
C GLU A 167 -18.24 16.45 -6.44
N PRO A 168 -19.48 16.09 -6.82
CA PRO A 168 -20.74 16.51 -6.23
C PRO A 168 -20.79 16.14 -4.75
N SER A 169 -21.40 17.03 -3.94
CA SER A 169 -21.49 16.83 -2.51
C SER A 169 -22.10 15.47 -2.17
N VAL A 170 -21.73 14.90 -1.03
CA VAL A 170 -22.24 13.60 -0.54
C VAL A 170 -23.78 13.56 -0.48
N ALA A 171 -24.43 14.72 -0.33
CA ALA A 171 -25.88 14.88 -0.38
C ALA A 171 -26.44 14.72 -1.81
N ASN A 172 -25.75 15.26 -2.82
CA ASN A 172 -26.13 15.13 -4.24
C ASN A 172 -25.96 13.69 -4.75
N LEU A 173 -24.97 12.96 -4.24
CA LEU A 173 -24.72 11.55 -4.57
C LEU A 173 -25.77 10.59 -3.98
N SER A 174 -26.68 11.07 -3.13
CA SER A 174 -27.67 10.24 -2.42
C SER A 174 -29.06 10.20 -3.08
N GLY A 175 -29.19 10.66 -4.34
CA GLY A 175 -30.43 10.45 -5.09
C GLY A 175 -31.64 11.26 -4.59
N GLY A 176 -31.42 12.46 -4.08
CA GLY A 176 -32.50 13.35 -3.60
C GLY A 176 -32.20 13.85 -2.19
N GLU A 177 -32.78 15.00 -1.84
CA GLU A 177 -32.59 15.69 -0.57
C GLU A 177 -32.66 14.73 0.64
N ALA A 178 -31.52 14.22 1.09
CA ALA A 178 -31.32 13.99 2.51
C ALA A 178 -31.30 15.37 3.16
N ARG A 179 -32.48 15.99 3.28
CA ARG A 179 -32.70 17.11 4.18
C ARG A 179 -32.48 16.59 5.58
N TYR A 180 -31.20 16.54 5.96
CA TYR A 180 -30.75 16.74 7.32
C TYR A 180 -31.04 18.20 7.73
N ARG A 181 -32.27 18.66 7.52
CA ARG A 181 -32.81 19.76 8.30
C ARG A 181 -33.05 19.14 9.66
N ARG A 182 -32.46 19.69 10.72
CA ARG A 182 -32.87 19.44 12.11
C ARG A 182 -34.35 19.85 12.25
N THR A 183 -35.22 19.01 11.75
CA THR A 183 -36.65 19.08 11.91
C THR A 183 -37.04 17.70 12.40
N ASN A 184 -37.88 17.63 13.43
CA ASN A 184 -38.53 16.41 13.93
C ASN A 184 -39.45 15.73 12.89
N GLN A 185 -39.21 15.91 11.59
CA GLN A 185 -39.96 15.29 10.52
C GLN A 185 -39.36 13.92 10.22
N ILE A 186 -39.88 12.97 10.98
CA ILE A 186 -39.92 11.54 10.73
C ILE A 186 -40.16 11.30 9.22
N THR A 187 -39.32 10.47 8.62
CA THR A 187 -39.42 10.00 7.23
C THR A 187 -40.86 9.61 6.88
N THR A 188 -41.38 10.14 5.77
CA THR A 188 -42.81 10.04 5.42
C THR A 188 -43.20 8.70 4.78
N ASN A 189 -42.23 7.83 4.46
CA ASN A 189 -42.49 6.52 3.85
C ASN A 189 -42.58 5.43 4.93
N VAL A 190 -43.82 5.03 5.23
CA VAL A 190 -44.12 3.88 6.10
C VAL A 190 -44.00 2.61 5.24
N ALA A 191 -42.96 1.82 5.46
CA ALA A 191 -42.71 0.56 4.75
C ALA A 191 -43.63 -0.57 5.24
N GLY A 192 -44.06 -0.49 6.49
CA GLY A 192 -44.93 -1.49 7.09
C GLY A 192 -45.45 -1.07 8.45
N VAL A 193 -46.20 -1.96 9.07
CA VAL A 193 -46.71 -1.78 10.42
C VAL A 193 -46.40 -3.04 11.22
N ARG A 194 -45.63 -2.90 12.31
CA ARG A 194 -45.29 -3.99 13.22
C ARG A 194 -45.96 -3.82 14.58
N GLU A 195 -45.94 -4.86 15.39
CA GLU A 195 -46.41 -4.77 16.78
C GLU A 195 -45.52 -3.84 17.60
N TYR A 196 -46.14 -3.03 18.45
CA TYR A 196 -45.46 -2.10 19.35
C TYR A 196 -44.68 -2.87 20.42
N VAL A 197 -43.43 -2.49 20.63
CA VAL A 197 -42.60 -3.02 21.73
C VAL A 197 -42.34 -1.89 22.72
N ALA A 198 -42.40 -2.21 24.02
CA ALA A 198 -42.11 -1.25 25.08
C ALA A 198 -40.69 -0.67 24.91
N GLY A 199 -40.60 0.63 24.64
CA GLY A 199 -39.38 1.33 24.24
C GLY A 199 -39.52 2.10 22.92
N ASP A 200 -40.50 1.74 22.09
CA ASP A 200 -40.86 2.51 20.90
C ASP A 200 -41.54 3.84 21.29
N SER A 201 -41.20 4.91 20.56
CA SER A 201 -41.81 6.24 20.75
C SER A 201 -43.30 6.24 20.38
N PHE A 202 -44.15 6.80 21.24
CA PHE A 202 -45.61 6.92 21.02
C PHE A 202 -45.98 7.67 19.72
N ASN A 203 -45.11 8.59 19.26
CA ASN A 203 -45.31 9.31 17.98
C ASN A 203 -45.25 8.40 16.75
N ARG A 204 -44.82 7.14 16.92
CA ARG A 204 -44.75 6.13 15.86
C ARG A 204 -45.97 5.20 15.84
N ILE A 205 -46.98 5.40 16.69
CA ILE A 205 -48.18 4.55 16.68
C ILE A 205 -49.00 4.81 15.40
N HIS A 206 -49.39 3.73 14.72
CA HIS A 206 -50.32 3.77 13.60
C HIS A 206 -51.75 3.55 14.11
N TRP A 207 -52.43 4.63 14.50
CA TRP A 207 -53.78 4.58 15.09
C TRP A 207 -54.81 3.82 14.24
N PRO A 208 -54.86 3.96 12.89
CA PRO A 208 -55.83 3.23 12.08
C PRO A 208 -55.65 1.70 12.12
N THR A 209 -54.40 1.22 12.10
CA THR A 209 -54.12 -0.23 12.19
C THR A 209 -54.30 -0.73 13.62
N THR A 210 -53.93 0.08 14.61
CA THR A 210 -54.15 -0.21 16.04
C THR A 210 -55.62 -0.43 16.33
N ALA A 211 -56.51 0.42 15.80
CA ALA A 211 -57.96 0.32 15.97
C ALA A 211 -58.54 -0.97 15.37
N ARG A 212 -58.00 -1.44 14.23
CA ARG A 212 -58.44 -2.67 13.57
C ARG A 212 -57.85 -3.94 14.20
N ALA A 213 -56.58 -3.88 14.64
CA ALA A 213 -55.85 -5.02 15.16
C ALA A 213 -56.08 -5.29 16.66
N ARG A 214 -56.74 -4.36 17.38
CA ARG A 214 -56.97 -4.40 18.85
C ARG A 214 -55.69 -4.57 19.68
N ARG A 215 -54.53 -4.24 19.10
CA ARG A 215 -53.20 -4.21 19.75
C ARG A 215 -52.43 -3.00 19.24
N LEU A 216 -51.51 -2.47 20.04
CA LEU A 216 -50.69 -1.32 19.65
C LEU A 216 -49.79 -1.68 18.48
N MET A 217 -49.88 -0.88 17.41
CA MET A 217 -49.10 -1.09 16.19
C MET A 217 -48.22 0.13 15.92
N ALA A 218 -46.94 -0.09 15.64
CA ALA A 218 -45.96 0.96 15.33
C ALA A 218 -45.67 1.02 13.82
N LYS A 219 -45.55 2.24 13.29
CA LYS A 219 -45.07 2.52 11.92
C LYS A 219 -43.63 2.04 11.82
N GLU A 220 -43.36 1.17 10.85
CA GLU A 220 -42.03 0.77 10.46
C GLU A 220 -41.59 1.64 9.28
N PHE A 221 -40.52 2.40 9.48
CA PHE A 221 -39.96 3.26 8.44
C PHE A 221 -38.86 2.50 7.73
N GLU A 222 -38.90 2.48 6.39
CA GLU A 222 -37.71 2.12 5.62
C GLU A 222 -36.64 3.17 5.94
N LEU A 223 -35.47 2.73 6.37
CA LEU A 223 -34.29 3.58 6.30
C LEU A 223 -34.04 3.80 4.81
N ASP A 224 -34.12 5.05 4.34
CA ASP A 224 -33.74 5.36 2.95
C ASP A 224 -32.39 4.68 2.68
N PRO A 225 -32.33 3.74 1.71
CA PRO A 225 -31.08 3.08 1.39
C PRO A 225 -30.12 4.18 0.98
N THR A 226 -29.12 4.43 1.83
CA THR A 226 -28.09 5.41 1.54
C THR A 226 -27.38 4.90 0.30
N ALA A 227 -27.54 5.59 -0.83
CA ALA A 227 -26.92 5.17 -2.09
C ALA A 227 -25.46 4.73 -1.89
N ASP A 228 -25.16 3.54 -2.36
CA ASP A 228 -23.83 2.95 -2.23
C ASP A 228 -22.88 3.62 -3.21
N ILE A 229 -21.61 3.72 -2.81
CA ILE A 229 -20.58 4.33 -3.63
C ILE A 229 -19.69 3.23 -4.18
N TRP A 230 -19.54 3.18 -5.49
CA TRP A 230 -18.71 2.22 -6.19
C TRP A 230 -17.51 2.90 -6.81
N LEU A 231 -16.31 2.43 -6.44
CA LEU A 231 -15.06 2.85 -7.05
C LEU A 231 -14.72 1.88 -8.18
N PHE A 232 -14.74 2.37 -9.41
CA PHE A 232 -14.31 1.63 -10.58
C PHE A 232 -12.91 2.10 -10.97
N LEU A 233 -11.92 1.21 -10.90
CA LEU A 233 -10.54 1.53 -11.24
C LEU A 233 -10.11 0.78 -12.49
N ASP A 234 -9.67 1.53 -13.49
CA ASP A 234 -9.06 1.01 -14.68
C ASP A 234 -7.64 0.50 -14.41
N LEU A 235 -7.38 -0.75 -14.80
CA LEU A 235 -6.09 -1.42 -14.69
C LEU A 235 -5.74 -2.15 -15.99
N HIS A 236 -6.26 -1.68 -17.12
CA HIS A 236 -5.93 -2.24 -18.43
C HIS A 236 -4.46 -1.99 -18.79
N ARG A 237 -3.79 -2.99 -19.38
CA ARG A 237 -2.33 -2.92 -19.65
C ARG A 237 -1.87 -1.77 -20.55
N ASN A 238 -2.77 -1.24 -21.38
CA ASN A 238 -2.45 -0.13 -22.30
C ASN A 238 -2.67 1.26 -21.68
N THR A 239 -3.18 1.36 -20.45
CA THR A 239 -3.49 2.65 -19.82
C THR A 239 -2.35 3.15 -18.92
N GLU A 240 -1.44 2.26 -18.55
CA GLU A 240 -0.21 2.62 -17.83
C GLU A 240 0.74 3.38 -18.75
N VAL A 241 1.06 4.60 -18.35
CA VAL A 241 2.15 5.41 -18.92
C VAL A 241 2.90 6.02 -17.75
N GLY A 242 4.21 6.06 -17.87
CA GLY A 242 5.03 6.72 -16.88
C GLY A 242 6.37 7.16 -17.42
N LEU A 243 6.97 8.10 -16.71
CA LEU A 243 8.31 8.59 -16.98
C LEU A 243 9.33 7.75 -16.19
N PRO A 244 10.59 7.66 -16.66
CA PRO A 244 11.66 7.05 -15.88
C PRO A 244 11.74 7.72 -14.51
N TRP A 245 11.73 6.90 -13.46
CA TRP A 245 11.75 7.39 -12.08
C TRP A 245 12.77 6.64 -11.25
N THR A 246 13.68 7.39 -10.64
CA THR A 246 14.70 6.88 -9.73
C THR A 246 14.50 7.57 -8.39
N PRO A 247 13.90 6.90 -7.39
CA PRO A 247 13.71 7.51 -6.08
C PRO A 247 15.07 7.82 -5.45
N GLU A 248 15.22 9.03 -4.92
CA GLU A 248 16.38 9.35 -4.10
C GLU A 248 16.35 8.55 -2.78
N PRO A 249 17.52 8.12 -2.26
CA PRO A 249 17.58 7.48 -0.97
C PRO A 249 17.06 8.44 0.11
N PRO A 250 16.14 8.00 1.00
CA PRO A 250 15.68 8.85 2.08
C PRO A 250 16.83 9.20 3.02
N GLU A 251 16.93 10.46 3.44
CA GLU A 251 17.93 10.90 4.41
C GLU A 251 17.80 10.07 5.71
N PRO A 252 18.90 9.51 6.24
CA PRO A 252 18.81 8.76 7.48
C PRO A 252 18.41 9.68 8.65
N PRO A 253 17.64 9.17 9.62
CA PRO A 253 17.03 9.99 10.66
C PRO A 253 18.03 10.73 11.56
N ILE A 254 19.31 10.32 11.56
CA ILE A 254 20.38 10.93 12.35
C ILE A 254 20.72 12.36 11.85
N PHE A 255 20.60 12.62 10.53
CA PHE A 255 20.91 13.93 9.94
C PHE A 255 19.68 14.82 9.76
N ALA A 256 18.49 14.37 10.18
CA ALA A 256 17.22 15.09 10.03
C ALA A 256 17.06 16.35 10.91
N LEU A 257 18.11 16.76 11.63
CA LEU A 257 18.13 17.99 12.42
C LEU A 257 17.97 19.26 11.57
N HIS A 258 18.36 19.23 10.28
CA HIS A 258 18.24 20.37 9.36
C HIS A 258 17.03 20.26 8.42
N SER A 259 16.39 19.10 8.31
CA SER A 259 15.26 18.85 7.39
C SER A 259 13.88 19.01 8.03
N ARG A 260 13.77 19.67 9.19
CA ARG A 260 12.46 20.07 9.77
C ARG A 260 11.59 20.87 8.80
N ARG A 261 12.17 21.52 7.78
CA ARG A 261 11.45 22.18 6.68
C ARG A 261 10.87 21.22 5.62
N ARG A 262 11.49 20.06 5.38
CA ARG A 262 11.02 19.05 4.40
C ARG A 262 9.89 18.15 4.91
N ARG A 263 9.59 18.20 6.22
CA ARG A 263 8.52 17.41 6.86
C ARG A 263 7.10 17.79 6.39
N ALA A 264 6.97 18.81 5.55
CA ALA A 264 5.70 19.26 4.95
C ALA A 264 5.51 18.81 3.49
N GLU A 265 6.51 18.18 2.85
CA GLU A 265 6.36 17.70 1.48
C GLU A 265 5.70 16.32 1.49
N GLN A 266 4.54 16.23 0.84
CA GLN A 266 3.88 14.95 0.58
C GLN A 266 4.86 14.02 -0.14
N PRO A 267 4.86 12.71 0.18
CA PRO A 267 5.77 11.77 -0.48
C PRO A 267 5.56 11.84 -1.99
N GLU A 268 6.65 12.02 -2.73
CA GLU A 268 6.61 12.09 -4.18
C GLU A 268 6.09 10.76 -4.74
N LEU A 269 5.00 10.84 -5.50
CA LEU A 269 4.43 9.68 -6.16
C LEU A 269 5.27 9.33 -7.38
N PRO A 270 5.47 8.02 -7.68
CA PRO A 270 6.05 7.63 -8.95
C PRO A 270 5.25 8.26 -10.11
N PRO A 271 5.90 8.86 -11.13
CA PRO A 271 5.26 9.53 -12.25
C PRO A 271 4.68 8.49 -13.22
N VAL A 272 3.70 7.73 -12.74
CA VAL A 272 2.99 6.66 -13.46
C VAL A 272 1.50 6.87 -13.26
N THR A 273 0.72 6.83 -14.35
CA THR A 273 -0.73 7.05 -14.33
C THR A 273 -1.46 6.08 -13.39
N THR A 274 -1.00 4.84 -13.30
CA THR A 274 -1.53 3.81 -12.38
C THR A 274 -1.40 4.21 -10.91
N GLU A 275 -0.27 4.77 -10.49
CA GLU A 275 -0.05 5.17 -9.08
C GLU A 275 -0.93 6.36 -8.69
N TYR A 276 -1.14 7.31 -9.60
CA TYR A 276 -2.07 8.41 -9.42
C TYR A 276 -3.51 7.90 -9.32
N SER A 277 -3.92 7.01 -10.23
CA SER A 277 -5.26 6.40 -10.22
C SER A 277 -5.53 5.66 -8.89
N ILE A 278 -4.57 4.86 -8.43
CA ILE A 278 -4.65 4.13 -7.17
C ILE A 278 -4.70 5.09 -5.98
N THR A 279 -3.88 6.14 -5.97
CA THR A 279 -3.88 7.15 -4.90
C THR A 279 -5.22 7.88 -4.82
N VAL A 280 -5.81 8.24 -5.96
CA VAL A 280 -7.14 8.85 -6.03
C VAL A 280 -8.19 7.91 -5.45
N VAL A 281 -8.24 6.64 -5.91
CA VAL A 281 -9.21 5.65 -5.43
C VAL A 281 -9.05 5.40 -3.92
N ALA A 282 -7.82 5.28 -3.44
CA ALA A 282 -7.53 5.11 -2.02
C ALA A 282 -8.00 6.32 -1.18
N SER A 283 -7.78 7.53 -1.69
CA SER A 283 -8.19 8.79 -1.05
C SER A 283 -9.72 8.93 -1.01
N LEU A 284 -10.40 8.62 -2.12
CA LEU A 284 -11.87 8.62 -2.19
C LEU A 284 -12.47 7.56 -1.26
N ALA A 285 -11.92 6.33 -1.24
CA ALA A 285 -12.36 5.29 -0.33
C ALA A 285 -12.29 5.74 1.14
N ARG A 286 -11.15 6.31 1.54
CA ARG A 286 -10.95 6.85 2.90
C ARG A 286 -11.94 7.99 3.18
N TYR A 287 -12.11 8.93 2.27
CA TYR A 287 -13.01 10.08 2.41
C TYR A 287 -14.48 9.66 2.67
N PHE A 288 -14.99 8.69 1.90
CA PHE A 288 -16.37 8.25 2.01
C PHE A 288 -16.60 7.31 3.20
N LEU A 289 -15.67 6.39 3.47
CA LEU A 289 -15.78 5.48 4.62
C LEU A 289 -15.67 6.22 5.96
N MET A 290 -14.83 7.25 6.05
CA MET A 290 -14.76 8.12 7.23
C MET A 290 -16.05 8.91 7.47
N ARG A 291 -16.87 9.12 6.43
CA ARG A 291 -18.23 9.70 6.52
C ARG A 291 -19.32 8.63 6.64
N ASN A 292 -18.95 7.39 7.00
CA ASN A 292 -19.86 6.27 7.20
C ASN A 292 -20.73 5.93 5.96
N ARG A 293 -20.21 6.18 4.75
CA ARG A 293 -20.82 5.72 3.49
C ARG A 293 -20.37 4.31 3.18
N ALA A 294 -21.23 3.52 2.56
CA ALA A 294 -20.83 2.21 2.06
C ALA A 294 -20.04 2.39 0.77
N VAL A 295 -18.87 1.77 0.71
CA VAL A 295 -17.96 1.88 -0.45
C VAL A 295 -17.60 0.49 -0.96
N GLY A 296 -17.92 0.24 -2.22
CA GLY A 296 -17.49 -0.92 -2.99
C GLY A 296 -16.30 -0.58 -3.90
N LEU A 297 -15.59 -1.61 -4.34
CA LEU A 297 -14.47 -1.50 -5.29
C LEU A 297 -14.66 -2.54 -6.40
N SER A 298 -14.57 -2.12 -7.66
CA SER A 298 -14.39 -3.02 -8.80
C SER A 298 -13.17 -2.62 -9.61
N CYS A 299 -12.24 -3.56 -9.79
CA CYS A 299 -11.10 -3.39 -10.69
C CYS A 299 -10.63 -4.74 -11.24
N GLN A 300 -10.05 -4.68 -12.45
CA GLN A 300 -9.56 -5.86 -13.16
C GLN A 300 -8.15 -5.60 -13.68
N GLY A 301 -7.15 -5.91 -12.85
CA GLY A 301 -5.75 -5.98 -13.28
C GLY A 301 -5.42 -7.39 -13.77
N ARG A 302 -4.27 -7.92 -13.32
CA ARG A 302 -3.94 -9.35 -13.50
C ARG A 302 -4.94 -10.26 -12.79
N THR A 303 -5.48 -9.79 -11.66
CA THR A 303 -6.53 -10.43 -10.88
C THR A 303 -7.75 -9.50 -10.81
N ARG A 304 -8.94 -10.10 -10.78
CA ARG A 304 -10.18 -9.37 -10.54
C ARG A 304 -10.36 -9.13 -9.05
N HIS A 305 -10.64 -7.89 -8.67
CA HIS A 305 -11.02 -7.52 -7.32
C HIS A 305 -12.42 -6.90 -7.36
N TYR A 306 -13.38 -7.56 -6.72
CA TYR A 306 -14.74 -7.08 -6.58
C TYR A 306 -15.11 -7.14 -5.10
N LEU A 307 -15.13 -5.97 -4.45
CA LEU A 307 -15.47 -5.81 -3.05
C LEU A 307 -16.85 -5.17 -2.98
N GLN A 308 -17.79 -5.88 -2.37
CA GLN A 308 -19.13 -5.36 -2.12
C GLN A 308 -19.08 -4.11 -1.23
N PRO A 309 -20.05 -3.18 -1.38
CA PRO A 309 -20.15 -2.01 -0.53
C PRO A 309 -20.33 -2.42 0.93
N ASP A 310 -19.49 -1.86 1.77
CA ASP A 310 -19.53 -2.03 3.23
C ASP A 310 -19.02 -0.74 3.87
N ARG A 311 -19.19 -0.60 5.18
CA ARG A 311 -18.86 0.61 5.93
C ARG A 311 -17.69 0.40 6.88
N GLY A 312 -17.13 1.51 7.35
CA GLY A 312 -16.16 1.53 8.44
C GLY A 312 -14.74 1.12 8.07
N GLU A 313 -13.89 1.07 9.09
CA GLU A 313 -12.44 0.93 8.94
C GLU A 313 -12.01 -0.44 8.39
N ARG A 314 -12.78 -1.50 8.68
CA ARG A 314 -12.50 -2.83 8.15
C ARG A 314 -12.63 -2.85 6.61
N GLN A 315 -13.62 -2.15 6.07
CA GLN A 315 -13.77 -2.04 4.62
C GLN A 315 -12.63 -1.23 4.01
N LEU A 316 -12.21 -0.14 4.66
CA LEU A 316 -11.07 0.66 4.20
C LEU A 316 -9.82 -0.21 4.10
N ASN A 317 -9.53 -1.00 5.13
CA ASN A 317 -8.39 -1.92 5.12
C ASN A 317 -8.46 -2.94 3.97
N LYS A 318 -9.64 -3.52 3.68
CA LYS A 318 -9.78 -4.46 2.54
C LYS A 318 -9.50 -3.77 1.21
N ILE A 319 -10.01 -2.56 1.01
CA ILE A 319 -9.79 -1.77 -0.21
C ILE A 319 -8.30 -1.42 -0.34
N LEU A 320 -7.67 -0.89 0.70
CA LEU A 320 -6.24 -0.54 0.68
C LEU A 320 -5.34 -1.76 0.49
N GLU A 321 -5.69 -2.92 1.06
CA GLU A 321 -4.95 -4.17 0.88
C GLU A 321 -5.06 -4.69 -0.57
N ALA A 322 -6.24 -4.56 -1.21
CA ALA A 322 -6.40 -4.84 -2.63
C ALA A 322 -5.56 -3.87 -3.48
N LEU A 323 -5.69 -2.57 -3.24
CA LEU A 323 -4.97 -1.52 -3.98
C LEU A 323 -3.45 -1.58 -3.80
N ALA A 324 -2.95 -2.12 -2.68
CA ALA A 324 -1.52 -2.31 -2.47
C ALA A 324 -0.88 -3.26 -3.49
N VAL A 325 -1.62 -4.27 -3.96
CA VAL A 325 -1.08 -5.37 -4.77
C VAL A 325 -1.46 -5.30 -6.25
N VAL A 326 -2.49 -4.52 -6.61
CA VAL A 326 -2.90 -4.38 -8.02
C VAL A 326 -1.84 -3.69 -8.88
N SER A 327 -1.86 -4.00 -10.17
CA SER A 327 -1.04 -3.36 -11.21
C SER A 327 -1.83 -3.33 -12.52
N ALA A 328 -1.49 -2.42 -13.43
CA ALA A 328 -2.13 -2.29 -14.73
C ALA A 328 -1.66 -3.40 -15.71
N GLY A 329 -2.05 -4.63 -15.42
CA GLY A 329 -1.77 -5.81 -16.25
C GLY A 329 -3.03 -6.50 -16.77
N GLY A 330 -4.18 -5.81 -16.72
CA GLY A 330 -5.47 -6.34 -17.12
C GLY A 330 -5.64 -6.40 -18.64
N ASN A 331 -6.43 -7.38 -19.08
CA ASN A 331 -6.77 -7.59 -20.50
C ASN A 331 -8.19 -7.13 -20.86
N MET A 332 -8.99 -6.76 -19.86
CA MET A 332 -10.36 -6.29 -20.07
C MET A 332 -10.36 -4.76 -20.24
N PRO A 333 -10.90 -4.22 -21.35
CA PRO A 333 -11.10 -2.79 -21.50
C PRO A 333 -12.01 -2.23 -20.40
N PHE A 334 -11.77 -0.98 -20.00
CA PHE A 334 -12.51 -0.37 -18.89
C PHE A 334 -14.01 -0.26 -19.16
N ALA A 335 -14.40 0.07 -20.38
CA ALA A 335 -15.81 0.09 -20.81
C ALA A 335 -16.53 -1.25 -20.55
N HIS A 336 -15.85 -2.38 -20.79
CA HIS A 336 -16.40 -3.71 -20.53
C HIS A 336 -16.51 -4.03 -19.04
N LEU A 337 -15.57 -3.55 -18.23
CA LEU A 337 -15.66 -3.67 -16.77
C LEU A 337 -16.88 -2.91 -16.24
N ILE A 338 -17.08 -1.67 -16.69
CA ILE A 338 -18.25 -0.85 -16.36
C ILE A 338 -19.53 -1.53 -16.83
N ALA A 339 -19.59 -2.04 -18.05
CA ALA A 339 -20.78 -2.71 -18.57
C ALA A 339 -21.12 -4.00 -17.79
N SER A 340 -20.11 -4.82 -17.44
CA SER A 340 -20.32 -6.10 -16.78
C SER A 340 -20.69 -5.98 -15.30
N ASP A 341 -20.02 -5.10 -14.56
CA ASP A 341 -20.29 -4.90 -13.12
C ASP A 341 -21.37 -3.84 -12.89
N GLY A 342 -21.51 -2.87 -13.79
CA GLY A 342 -22.55 -1.85 -13.75
C GLY A 342 -23.97 -2.41 -13.84
N ILE A 343 -24.15 -3.62 -14.38
CA ILE A 343 -25.45 -4.32 -14.38
C ILE A 343 -25.97 -4.56 -12.96
N ARG A 344 -25.08 -4.77 -11.98
CA ARG A 344 -25.42 -5.14 -10.61
C ARG A 344 -25.75 -3.95 -9.70
N LEU A 345 -25.56 -2.73 -10.20
CA LEU A 345 -25.78 -1.50 -9.45
C LEU A 345 -27.27 -1.20 -9.29
N ASN A 346 -27.63 -0.68 -8.13
CA ASN A 346 -28.98 -0.23 -7.84
C ASN A 346 -29.21 1.17 -8.45
N ARG A 347 -30.49 1.55 -8.55
CA ARG A 347 -30.83 2.94 -8.85
C ARG A 347 -30.32 3.84 -7.73
N HIS A 348 -29.83 5.02 -8.10
CA HIS A 348 -29.24 6.03 -7.22
C HIS A 348 -27.84 5.72 -6.67
N ASP A 349 -27.30 4.50 -6.87
CA ASP A 349 -25.89 4.23 -6.58
C ASP A 349 -24.98 5.22 -7.32
N THR A 350 -23.83 5.52 -6.74
CA THR A 350 -22.84 6.41 -7.36
C THR A 350 -21.66 5.60 -7.86
N VAL A 351 -21.30 5.76 -9.13
CA VAL A 351 -20.08 5.22 -9.73
C VAL A 351 -19.05 6.33 -9.87
N LEU A 352 -17.90 6.11 -9.26
CA LEU A 352 -16.68 6.91 -9.43
C LEU A 352 -15.73 6.11 -10.31
N ALA A 353 -15.68 6.44 -11.59
CA ALA A 353 -14.83 5.77 -12.57
C ALA A 353 -13.50 6.52 -12.72
N VAL A 354 -12.39 5.84 -12.44
CA VAL A 354 -11.03 6.39 -12.50
C VAL A 354 -10.26 5.68 -13.60
N SER A 355 -9.83 6.42 -14.62
CA SER A 355 -9.10 5.87 -15.77
C SER A 355 -8.11 6.86 -16.38
N ALA A 356 -7.05 6.31 -16.98
CA ALA A 356 -6.09 7.02 -17.82
C ALA A 356 -6.27 6.68 -19.32
N ASP A 357 -7.34 5.98 -19.70
CA ASP A 357 -7.66 5.62 -21.09
C ASP A 357 -8.25 6.84 -21.82
N PRO A 358 -7.70 7.28 -22.98
CA PRO A 358 -8.25 8.40 -23.73
C PRO A 358 -9.41 7.98 -24.62
N SER A 359 -9.74 6.68 -24.72
CA SER A 359 -10.87 6.20 -25.52
C SER A 359 -12.21 6.70 -24.96
N PRO A 360 -13.13 7.20 -25.80
CA PRO A 360 -14.48 7.60 -25.36
C PRO A 360 -15.39 6.41 -24.99
N ASP A 361 -14.98 5.17 -25.28
CA ASP A 361 -15.82 3.97 -25.09
C ASP A 361 -16.36 3.82 -23.65
N TRP A 362 -15.55 4.19 -22.65
CA TRP A 362 -15.96 4.08 -21.25
C TRP A 362 -16.88 5.23 -20.82
N ALA A 363 -16.81 6.40 -21.46
CA ALA A 363 -17.79 7.47 -21.28
C ALA A 363 -19.17 7.03 -21.79
N VAL A 364 -19.22 6.38 -22.96
CA VAL A 364 -20.46 5.78 -23.50
C VAL A 364 -21.00 4.71 -22.55
N ALA A 365 -20.14 3.84 -22.00
CA ALA A 365 -20.54 2.84 -21.01
C ALA A 365 -21.11 3.49 -19.72
N LEU A 366 -20.51 4.58 -19.24
CA LEU A 366 -21.03 5.35 -18.10
C LEU A 366 -22.39 5.98 -18.41
N GLN A 367 -22.58 6.51 -19.61
CA GLN A 367 -23.85 7.09 -20.04
C GLN A 367 -24.97 6.01 -20.05
N HIS A 368 -24.65 4.78 -20.49
CA HIS A 368 -25.59 3.66 -20.47
C HIS A 368 -26.07 3.29 -19.06
N ILE A 369 -25.18 3.27 -18.05
CA ILE A 369 -25.59 3.03 -16.67
C ILE A 369 -26.30 4.24 -16.06
N GLN A 370 -25.94 5.46 -16.45
CA GLN A 370 -26.61 6.69 -16.00
C GLN A 370 -28.07 6.74 -16.44
N ARG A 371 -28.37 6.29 -17.67
CA ARG A 371 -29.76 6.12 -18.16
C ARG A 371 -30.60 5.15 -17.32
N ARG A 372 -29.97 4.27 -16.53
CA ARG A 372 -30.66 3.37 -15.59
C ARG A 372 -30.92 4.01 -14.22
N GLY A 373 -30.47 5.25 -14.00
CA GLY A 373 -30.63 6.00 -12.75
C GLY A 373 -29.44 5.93 -11.80
N VAL A 374 -28.27 5.49 -12.27
CA VAL A 374 -27.00 5.50 -11.51
C VAL A 374 -26.35 6.87 -11.64
N ASN A 375 -25.83 7.44 -10.56
CA ASN A 375 -25.05 8.68 -10.61
C ASN A 375 -23.63 8.35 -11.07
N SER A 376 -23.12 9.02 -12.11
CA SER A 376 -21.79 8.75 -12.66
C SER A 376 -20.88 9.97 -12.46
N VAL A 377 -19.66 9.73 -12.00
CA VAL A 377 -18.57 10.71 -11.90
C VAL A 377 -17.32 10.11 -12.52
N ALA A 378 -16.65 10.88 -13.37
CA ALA A 378 -15.45 10.48 -14.07
C ALA A 378 -14.22 11.18 -13.46
N VAL A 379 -13.15 10.44 -13.22
CA VAL A 379 -11.82 10.97 -12.91
C VAL A 379 -10.86 10.50 -13.99
N VAL A 380 -10.45 11.44 -14.83
CA VAL A 380 -9.52 11.25 -15.93
C VAL A 380 -8.11 11.59 -15.44
N ILE A 381 -7.24 10.59 -15.40
CA ILE A 381 -5.80 10.81 -15.22
C ILE A 381 -5.21 11.13 -16.59
N ASP A 382 -4.79 12.37 -16.78
CA ASP A 382 -4.32 12.87 -18.06
C ASP A 382 -2.88 12.39 -18.32
N GLY A 383 -2.79 11.25 -19.01
CA GLY A 383 -1.54 10.63 -19.43
C GLY A 383 -0.65 11.52 -20.30
N SER A 384 -1.13 12.63 -20.87
CA SER A 384 -0.26 13.53 -21.67
C SER A 384 0.86 14.13 -20.83
N SER A 385 0.57 14.45 -19.56
CA SER A 385 1.54 14.92 -18.57
C SER A 385 2.56 13.84 -18.12
N PHE A 386 2.30 12.57 -18.48
CA PHE A 386 3.14 11.40 -18.19
C PHE A 386 3.88 10.89 -19.44
N GLY A 387 3.79 11.58 -20.57
CA GLY A 387 4.46 11.21 -21.82
C GLY A 387 3.59 10.50 -22.87
N ARG A 388 2.25 10.50 -22.71
CA ARG A 388 1.33 10.00 -23.75
C ARG A 388 1.13 11.04 -24.85
N GLU A 389 1.19 10.62 -26.10
CA GLU A 389 0.99 11.51 -27.26
C GLU A 389 -0.50 11.74 -27.58
N THR A 390 -1.38 10.80 -27.22
CA THR A 390 -2.82 10.86 -27.53
C THR A 390 -3.55 11.95 -26.74
N SER A 391 -4.40 12.71 -27.43
CA SER A 391 -5.26 13.74 -26.85
C SER A 391 -6.47 13.16 -26.13
N TYR A 392 -6.92 13.83 -25.05
CA TYR A 392 -8.13 13.49 -24.30
C TYR A 392 -9.36 14.30 -24.74
N GLY A 393 -9.26 15.11 -25.80
CA GLY A 393 -10.32 16.03 -26.22
C GLY A 393 -11.64 15.34 -26.58
N GLU A 394 -11.57 14.21 -27.28
CA GLU A 394 -12.76 13.42 -27.68
C GLU A 394 -13.48 12.85 -26.45
N LEU A 395 -12.75 12.19 -25.55
CA LEU A 395 -13.29 11.67 -24.29
C LEU A 395 -13.92 12.77 -23.43
N LEU A 396 -13.23 13.89 -23.24
CA LEU A 396 -13.74 14.99 -22.41
C LEU A 396 -15.03 15.58 -23.00
N SER A 397 -15.09 15.71 -24.33
CA SER A 397 -16.29 16.18 -25.03
C SER A 397 -17.47 15.21 -24.86
N GLU A 398 -17.22 13.91 -24.93
CA GLU A 398 -18.25 12.88 -24.76
C GLU A 398 -18.78 12.84 -23.31
N LEU A 399 -17.89 12.96 -22.31
CA LEU A 399 -18.27 13.05 -20.90
C LEU A 399 -19.10 14.31 -20.60
N GLU A 400 -18.73 15.45 -21.20
CA GLU A 400 -19.48 16.70 -21.09
C GLU A 400 -20.85 16.59 -21.76
N ALA A 401 -20.92 16.03 -22.98
CA ALA A 401 -22.17 15.80 -23.71
C ALA A 401 -23.11 14.85 -22.96
N ALA A 402 -22.56 13.88 -22.22
CA ALA A 402 -23.30 12.98 -21.34
C ALA A 402 -23.75 13.64 -20.02
N GLY A 403 -23.27 14.84 -19.69
CA GLY A 403 -23.55 15.51 -18.43
C GLY A 403 -22.90 14.84 -17.22
N ILE A 404 -21.77 14.16 -17.42
CA ILE A 404 -21.03 13.45 -16.36
C ILE A 404 -20.03 14.41 -15.73
N SER A 405 -20.11 14.58 -14.40
CA SER A 405 -19.12 15.39 -13.67
C SER A 405 -17.73 14.77 -13.82
N THR A 406 -16.78 15.57 -14.32
CA THR A 406 -15.46 15.08 -14.73
C THR A 406 -14.35 15.84 -14.02
N TYR A 407 -13.40 15.09 -13.45
CA TYR A 407 -12.16 15.59 -12.88
C TYR A 407 -11.00 15.23 -13.79
N ARG A 408 -10.13 16.19 -14.09
CA ARG A 408 -8.88 15.95 -14.83
C ARG A 408 -7.70 16.14 -13.89
N ILE A 409 -6.85 15.13 -13.75
CA ILE A 409 -5.66 15.15 -12.89
C ILE A 409 -4.44 14.97 -13.77
N GLN A 410 -3.50 15.91 -13.67
CA GLN A 410 -2.19 15.86 -14.32
C GLN A 410 -1.10 15.47 -13.31
N ARG A 411 0.09 15.18 -13.81
CA ARG A 411 1.28 14.95 -12.99
C ARG A 411 1.56 16.17 -12.11
N ASP A 412 1.94 15.92 -10.85
CA ASP A 412 2.23 16.90 -9.80
C ASP A 412 1.04 17.78 -9.37
N ASP A 413 -0.16 17.55 -9.92
CA ASP A 413 -1.35 18.24 -9.43
C ASP A 413 -1.59 17.90 -7.95
N PRO A 414 -1.95 18.90 -7.11
CA PRO A 414 -2.40 18.65 -5.76
C PRO A 414 -3.75 17.90 -5.79
N ILE A 415 -3.70 16.56 -5.77
CA ILE A 415 -4.87 15.67 -5.91
C ILE A 415 -6.01 16.08 -4.97
N ALA A 416 -5.70 16.47 -3.73
CA ALA A 416 -6.70 16.94 -2.78
C ALA A 416 -7.44 18.19 -3.26
N HIS A 417 -6.71 19.15 -3.81
CA HIS A 417 -7.29 20.39 -4.30
C HIS A 417 -8.19 20.10 -5.51
N VAL A 418 -7.70 19.35 -6.51
CA VAL A 418 -8.46 19.02 -7.73
C VAL A 418 -9.79 18.33 -7.42
N LEU A 419 -9.78 17.33 -6.53
CA LEU A 419 -10.99 16.61 -6.13
C LEU A 419 -11.94 17.43 -5.25
N SER A 420 -11.44 18.49 -4.61
CA SER A 420 -12.21 19.38 -3.74
C SER A 420 -12.80 20.58 -4.48
N SER A 421 -12.14 21.06 -5.53
CA SER A 421 -12.45 22.31 -6.22
C SER A 421 -13.44 22.18 -7.35
N GLY A 422 -13.96 20.96 -7.62
CA GLY A 422 -15.02 20.72 -8.59
C GLY A 422 -14.76 21.46 -9.90
N THR A 423 -13.58 21.28 -10.51
CA THR A 423 -13.23 22.02 -11.72
C THR A 423 -14.10 21.52 -12.87
N HIS A 424 -15.32 22.05 -12.98
CA HIS A 424 -16.07 22.04 -14.22
C HIS A 424 -15.15 22.66 -15.27
N TYR A 425 -14.80 21.87 -16.27
CA TYR A 425 -13.95 22.28 -17.37
C TYR A 425 -14.69 23.38 -18.16
N TYR A 426 -14.57 24.63 -17.73
CA TYR A 426 -14.89 25.78 -18.56
C TYR A 426 -13.76 25.90 -19.58
N ALA A 427 -14.02 25.48 -20.82
CA ALA A 427 -13.18 25.90 -21.94
C ALA A 427 -13.02 27.44 -21.89
N PRO A 428 -11.83 28.00 -22.18
CA PRO A 428 -11.65 29.45 -22.17
C PRO A 428 -12.55 30.06 -23.26
N ARG A 429 -13.59 30.78 -22.82
CA ARG A 429 -14.42 31.61 -23.69
C ARG A 429 -13.51 32.69 -24.27
N GLN A 430 -13.30 32.67 -25.58
CA GLN A 430 -12.78 33.83 -26.33
C GLN A 430 -13.67 35.04 -26.04
N GLN A 431 -13.27 35.88 -25.08
CA GLN A 431 -13.93 37.15 -24.80
C GLN A 431 -13.06 38.29 -25.34
N ARG A 432 -13.34 38.63 -26.60
CA ARG A 432 -13.31 39.96 -27.22
C ARG A 432 -12.17 40.91 -26.86
N LEU A 433 -11.25 40.98 -27.81
CA LEU A 433 -10.41 42.14 -28.11
C LEU A 433 -11.28 43.21 -28.80
N ILE A 434 -12.12 43.93 -28.04
CA ILE A 434 -12.70 45.21 -28.44
C ILE A 434 -12.77 46.05 -27.16
N ASP A 435 -11.75 46.89 -26.97
CA ASP A 435 -11.83 48.22 -26.33
C ASP A 435 -10.44 48.86 -26.42
N GLN A 436 -10.07 49.24 -27.65
CA GLN A 436 -9.16 50.34 -27.95
C GLN A 436 -9.60 50.97 -29.27
N ILE A 437 -10.63 51.82 -29.19
CA ILE A 437 -10.78 53.05 -30.00
C ILE A 437 -11.31 54.12 -29.05
#